data_AF-A0A7J8ZTA7-F1
#
_entry.id   AF-A0A7J8ZTA7-F1
#
_cell.length_a   1.000
_cell.length_b   1.000
_cell.length_c   1.000
_cell.angle_alpha   90.00
_cell.angle_beta   90.00
_cell.angle_gamma   90.00
#
_symmetry.space_group_name_H-M   'P 1'
#
loop_
_entity.id
_entity.type
_entity.pdbx_description
1 polymer ?
#
loop_
_entity_poly.entity_id
_entity_poly.type
_entity_poly.pdbx_seq_one_letter_code
_entity_poly.pdbx_strand_id
1 'polypeptide(L)'
;YLVFRSQPLFNNVTSISNLLSSDPSQIAAINEVSETATFQTNQMVIVPVNCSCSGDHYQRNTSYIIQSGDGYFLIANSTFQALSTCQAIQNQQPVIPSESLTPGMRITVPVRCACPTRNQTDVGINYLLSYPVAEGETVSSISALFGADPERTLEANQLPDPSSTVFFETSLLVPLRNPPSRITVPSPPPPPPPSPSPPNSPPSGSSDRTWIYILAGVLGGVGLILVVCMVIFCMFFSKTKKKTDPIISLESFEACEKPLEKSLEDGSQAFLDSMLSIAQSINLKVYKFKELQVATDNFSTSNHIKGSVYRSVINGDFSAIKKVHGDVSKEIQLLNKVYHSNLIRLSGVCINDGNWYLVYEYAANGTLSDWIFNRDDSGKYLSWKDRIRIALDVATGLNYLHSFTNPPHVHKDLKTSNVLLDGDFRAKITNFAMARSTEGREGEFALTRHIVGTKGYMAPEYLENGLVSTKLDVYAFGVLLLEVITGKEATAFYSDEHNNLSDRLSNVVENGKEGLKHLIEPSMLENYPAELAVVVVRLINSCLKQNPTARPAMDEIVQSFSRILTSSSTWDLSSNMSWSQTSTGSS
;
A
#
# COMPACT_ATOMS: atom_id res chain seq x y z
N TYR A 1 10.67 0.18 -28.81
CA TYR A 1 11.44 -1.06 -28.54
C TYR A 1 10.89 -1.73 -27.29
N LEU A 2 11.17 -3.00 -27.07
CA LEU A 2 10.88 -3.73 -25.83
C LEU A 2 12.17 -4.28 -25.22
N VAL A 3 12.19 -4.55 -23.92
CA VAL A 3 13.12 -5.49 -23.29
C VAL A 3 12.37 -6.76 -22.93
N PHE A 4 12.98 -7.91 -23.18
CA PHE A 4 12.50 -9.22 -22.75
C PHE A 4 13.63 -9.92 -21.97
N ARG A 5 13.35 -10.58 -20.85
CA ARG A 5 14.34 -11.39 -20.13
C ARG A 5 14.21 -12.85 -20.59
N SER A 6 15.25 -13.42 -21.19
CA SER A 6 15.21 -14.80 -21.71
C SER A 6 14.85 -15.81 -20.62
N GLN A 7 13.95 -16.73 -20.93
CA GLN A 7 13.46 -17.74 -20.00
C GLN A 7 13.31 -19.10 -20.72
N PRO A 8 13.18 -20.24 -20.02
CA PRO A 8 12.93 -21.52 -20.66
C PRO A 8 11.78 -21.42 -21.69
N LEU A 9 11.92 -22.15 -22.81
CA LEU A 9 11.10 -22.05 -24.04
C LEU A 9 11.25 -20.76 -24.87
N PHE A 10 11.71 -19.64 -24.27
CA PHE A 10 11.89 -18.34 -24.92
C PHE A 10 13.29 -17.76 -24.65
N ASN A 11 14.33 -18.54 -24.99
CA ASN A 11 15.73 -18.21 -24.69
C ASN A 11 16.64 -18.10 -25.92
N ASN A 12 16.11 -18.19 -27.14
CA ASN A 12 16.88 -17.97 -28.37
C ASN A 12 16.18 -16.95 -29.28
N VAL A 13 16.94 -16.35 -30.20
CA VAL A 13 16.46 -15.30 -31.11
C VAL A 13 15.13 -15.69 -31.79
N THR A 14 15.07 -16.87 -32.42
CA THR A 14 13.86 -17.38 -33.10
C THR A 14 12.64 -17.48 -32.16
N SER A 15 12.80 -18.07 -30.98
CA SER A 15 11.72 -18.24 -30.01
C SER A 15 11.16 -16.91 -29.49
N ILE A 16 12.03 -15.94 -29.20
CA ILE A 16 11.66 -14.59 -28.76
C ILE A 16 11.00 -13.81 -29.90
N SER A 17 11.54 -13.94 -31.13
CA SER A 17 10.98 -13.32 -32.34
C SER A 17 9.55 -13.79 -32.62
N ASN A 18 9.31 -15.10 -32.48
CA ASN A 18 7.99 -15.70 -32.65
C ASN A 18 7.01 -15.25 -31.55
N LEU A 19 7.46 -15.19 -30.29
CA LEU A 19 6.61 -14.76 -29.17
C LEU A 19 6.14 -13.31 -29.33
N LEU A 20 7.04 -12.40 -29.70
CA LEU A 20 6.80 -10.95 -29.72
C LEU A 20 6.43 -10.41 -31.12
N SER A 21 6.28 -11.27 -32.13
CA SER A 21 6.02 -10.91 -33.54
C SER A 21 6.98 -9.84 -34.09
N SER A 22 8.27 -10.11 -33.89
CA SER A 22 9.43 -9.30 -34.31
C SER A 22 10.20 -9.98 -35.45
N ASP A 23 11.21 -9.28 -35.99
CA ASP A 23 12.14 -9.77 -37.01
C ASP A 23 13.41 -10.34 -36.32
N PRO A 24 13.77 -11.61 -36.56
CA PRO A 24 14.89 -12.25 -35.87
C PRO A 24 16.24 -11.63 -36.24
N SER A 25 16.40 -11.14 -37.48
CA SER A 25 17.63 -10.49 -37.93
C SER A 25 17.87 -9.17 -37.18
N GLN A 26 16.80 -8.43 -36.88
CA GLN A 26 16.87 -7.19 -36.12
C GLN A 26 17.14 -7.42 -34.63
N ILE A 27 16.58 -8.49 -34.05
CA ILE A 27 16.92 -8.93 -32.68
C ILE A 27 18.40 -9.32 -32.62
N ALA A 28 18.89 -10.13 -33.57
CA ALA A 28 20.28 -10.55 -33.61
C ALA A 28 21.23 -9.34 -33.71
N ALA A 29 20.97 -8.43 -34.65
CA ALA A 29 21.77 -7.23 -34.88
C ALA A 29 21.83 -6.29 -33.67
N ILE A 30 20.69 -5.95 -33.04
CA ILE A 30 20.66 -4.97 -31.93
C ILE A 30 21.24 -5.53 -30.61
N ASN A 31 21.34 -6.85 -30.47
CA ASN A 31 21.97 -7.50 -29.31
C ASN A 31 23.40 -7.99 -29.60
N GLU A 32 23.96 -7.69 -30.79
CA GLU A 32 25.31 -8.08 -31.20
C GLU A 32 25.56 -9.62 -31.18
N VAL A 33 24.55 -10.41 -31.58
CA VAL A 33 24.60 -11.88 -31.62
C VAL A 33 24.22 -12.46 -33.00
N SER A 34 24.41 -13.76 -33.19
CA SER A 34 23.91 -14.46 -34.39
C SER A 34 22.40 -14.75 -34.30
N GLU A 35 21.74 -14.94 -35.44
CA GLU A 35 20.31 -15.34 -35.51
C GLU A 35 20.01 -16.71 -34.88
N THR A 36 21.05 -17.53 -34.66
CA THR A 36 20.96 -18.83 -33.98
C THR A 36 21.34 -18.77 -32.49
N ALA A 37 21.63 -17.57 -31.96
CA ALA A 37 22.12 -17.41 -30.60
C ALA A 37 21.06 -17.79 -29.54
N THR A 38 21.55 -18.41 -28.47
CA THR A 38 20.79 -18.71 -27.25
C THR A 38 21.36 -17.87 -26.12
N PHE A 39 20.46 -17.19 -25.41
CA PHE A 39 20.72 -16.33 -24.27
C PHE A 39 20.66 -17.13 -22.96
N GLN A 40 21.43 -16.71 -21.95
CA GLN A 40 21.34 -17.29 -20.61
C GLN A 40 19.98 -16.96 -19.97
N THR A 41 19.51 -17.77 -19.03
CA THR A 41 18.27 -17.44 -18.29
C THR A 41 18.41 -16.10 -17.58
N ASN A 42 17.34 -15.30 -17.62
CA ASN A 42 17.24 -13.93 -17.10
C ASN A 42 18.13 -12.88 -17.80
N GLN A 43 18.77 -13.21 -18.93
CA GLN A 43 19.50 -12.23 -19.74
C GLN A 43 18.53 -11.27 -20.44
N MET A 44 18.77 -9.97 -20.35
CA MET A 44 17.99 -8.97 -21.08
C MET A 44 18.31 -9.02 -22.58
N VAL A 45 17.25 -9.08 -23.40
CA VAL A 45 17.26 -9.06 -24.85
C VAL A 45 16.44 -7.85 -25.31
N ILE A 46 17.03 -7.00 -26.14
CA ILE A 46 16.36 -5.85 -26.74
C ILE A 46 15.59 -6.33 -27.98
N VAL A 47 14.29 -6.04 -28.06
CA VAL A 47 13.41 -6.51 -29.13
C VAL A 47 12.84 -5.32 -29.91
N PRO A 48 13.23 -5.14 -31.18
CA PRO A 48 12.60 -4.17 -32.08
C PRO A 48 11.15 -4.59 -32.38
N VAL A 49 10.21 -3.66 -32.29
CA VAL A 49 8.80 -3.91 -32.63
C VAL A 49 8.20 -2.72 -33.38
N ASN A 50 7.41 -3.01 -34.41
CA ASN A 50 6.64 -1.98 -35.11
C ASN A 50 5.33 -1.73 -34.33
N CYS A 51 5.32 -0.64 -33.55
CA CYS A 51 4.21 -0.29 -32.68
C CYS A 51 3.06 0.35 -33.46
N SER A 52 1.82 -0.10 -33.26
CA SER A 52 0.66 0.64 -33.72
C SER A 52 0.37 1.78 -32.74
N CYS A 53 0.37 3.01 -33.24
CA CYS A 53 0.21 4.23 -32.44
C CYS A 53 -0.96 5.12 -32.91
N SER A 54 -1.86 4.57 -33.73
CA SER A 54 -3.07 5.25 -34.23
C SER A 54 -4.32 4.72 -33.53
N GLY A 55 -4.84 5.47 -32.56
CA GLY A 55 -6.00 5.13 -31.73
C GLY A 55 -5.74 5.45 -30.26
N ASP A 56 -6.66 5.05 -29.38
CA ASP A 56 -6.59 5.35 -27.94
C ASP A 56 -5.51 4.54 -27.17
N HIS A 57 -4.88 3.56 -27.84
CA HIS A 57 -3.92 2.63 -27.25
C HIS A 57 -2.69 2.43 -28.15
N TYR A 58 -1.53 2.23 -27.52
CA TYR A 58 -0.26 1.94 -28.20
C TYR A 58 0.10 0.45 -27.99
N GLN A 59 0.07 -0.35 -29.06
CA GLN A 59 0.27 -1.80 -28.96
C GLN A 59 0.77 -2.46 -30.24
N ARG A 60 1.36 -3.65 -30.08
CA ARG A 60 1.73 -4.59 -31.13
C ARG A 60 1.03 -5.91 -30.86
N ASN A 61 0.06 -6.28 -31.69
CA ASN A 61 -0.60 -7.57 -31.57
C ASN A 61 0.36 -8.69 -32.00
N THR A 62 0.47 -9.73 -31.17
CA THR A 62 1.15 -11.00 -31.46
C THR A 62 0.18 -12.16 -31.25
N SER A 63 0.55 -13.36 -31.69
CA SER A 63 -0.22 -14.59 -31.46
C SER A 63 0.47 -15.50 -30.46
N TYR A 64 -0.30 -16.05 -29.53
CA TYR A 64 0.17 -17.05 -28.58
C TYR A 64 -0.65 -18.33 -28.69
N ILE A 65 -0.02 -19.49 -28.45
CA ILE A 65 -0.69 -20.80 -28.42
C ILE A 65 -0.70 -21.26 -26.97
N ILE A 66 -1.89 -21.45 -26.42
CA ILE A 66 -2.13 -21.84 -25.02
C ILE A 66 -1.50 -23.21 -24.73
N GLN A 67 -0.78 -23.30 -23.62
CA GLN A 67 -0.16 -24.51 -23.06
C GLN A 67 -0.99 -25.07 -21.89
N SER A 68 -0.62 -26.25 -21.41
CA SER A 68 -1.28 -26.85 -20.24
C SER A 68 -0.94 -26.06 -18.97
N GLY A 69 -1.97 -25.58 -18.27
CA GLY A 69 -1.85 -24.77 -17.05
C GLY A 69 -1.85 -23.27 -17.28
N ASP A 70 -1.91 -22.80 -18.53
CA ASP A 70 -1.99 -21.37 -18.84
C ASP A 70 -3.33 -20.75 -18.45
N GLY A 71 -3.27 -19.53 -17.92
CA GLY A 71 -4.38 -18.60 -17.85
C GLY A 71 -3.93 -17.21 -18.33
N TYR A 72 -4.86 -16.32 -18.68
CA TYR A 72 -4.53 -14.99 -19.19
C TYR A 72 -3.59 -14.18 -18.28
N PHE A 73 -3.65 -14.38 -16.96
CA PHE A 73 -2.71 -13.80 -15.99
C PHE A 73 -1.28 -14.34 -16.18
N LEU A 74 -1.09 -15.67 -16.16
CA LEU A 74 0.22 -16.31 -16.35
C LEU A 74 0.82 -15.98 -17.72
N ILE A 75 -0.01 -15.91 -18.76
CA ILE A 75 0.42 -15.47 -20.09
C ILE A 75 0.90 -14.02 -20.03
N ALA A 76 0.16 -13.10 -19.42
CA ALA A 76 0.55 -11.69 -19.33
C ALA A 76 1.81 -11.45 -18.47
N ASN A 77 1.83 -11.98 -17.24
CA ASN A 77 2.84 -11.66 -16.23
C ASN A 77 4.06 -12.59 -16.31
N SER A 78 3.90 -13.88 -16.60
CA SER A 78 5.00 -14.84 -16.67
C SER A 78 5.53 -15.02 -18.10
N THR A 79 4.67 -15.33 -19.07
CA THR A 79 5.11 -15.57 -20.45
C THR A 79 5.54 -14.27 -21.16
N PHE A 80 4.72 -13.22 -21.04
CA PHE A 80 4.97 -11.91 -21.64
C PHE A 80 5.59 -10.90 -20.66
N GLN A 81 5.89 -11.28 -19.42
CA GLN A 81 6.72 -10.49 -18.49
C GLN A 81 6.17 -9.08 -18.24
N ALA A 82 4.85 -8.94 -18.09
CA ALA A 82 4.14 -7.67 -17.98
C ALA A 82 4.30 -6.69 -19.17
N LEU A 83 4.82 -7.17 -20.31
CA LEU A 83 4.70 -6.49 -21.61
C LEU A 83 3.28 -6.61 -22.18
N SER A 84 2.38 -7.35 -21.55
CA SER A 84 0.92 -7.29 -21.77
C SER A 84 0.21 -7.34 -20.42
N THR A 85 -1.12 -7.23 -20.40
CA THR A 85 -1.93 -7.39 -19.18
C THR A 85 -3.06 -8.38 -19.43
N CYS A 86 -3.49 -9.09 -18.38
CA CYS A 86 -4.62 -10.03 -18.44
C CYS A 86 -5.85 -9.40 -19.12
N GLN A 87 -6.23 -8.18 -18.69
CA GLN A 87 -7.33 -7.41 -19.29
C GLN A 87 -7.13 -7.10 -20.77
N ALA A 88 -5.92 -6.70 -21.18
CA ALA A 88 -5.66 -6.37 -22.58
C ALA A 88 -5.78 -7.62 -23.46
N ILE A 89 -5.31 -8.78 -22.99
CA ILE A 89 -5.51 -10.07 -23.66
C ILE A 89 -7.02 -10.41 -23.71
N GLN A 90 -7.76 -10.32 -22.61
CA GLN A 90 -9.21 -10.58 -22.59
C GLN A 90 -9.98 -9.66 -23.55
N ASN A 91 -9.63 -8.37 -23.64
CA ASN A 91 -10.26 -7.42 -24.54
C ASN A 91 -10.07 -7.74 -26.04
N GLN A 92 -8.98 -8.42 -26.42
CA GLN A 92 -8.82 -8.94 -27.79
C GLN A 92 -9.65 -10.22 -28.04
N GLN A 93 -10.14 -10.87 -26.99
CA GLN A 93 -10.86 -12.15 -27.01
C GLN A 93 -12.29 -12.04 -26.44
N PRO A 94 -13.19 -11.21 -27.00
CA PRO A 94 -14.53 -10.95 -26.44
C PRO A 94 -15.48 -12.16 -26.40
N VAL A 95 -15.09 -13.32 -26.93
CA VAL A 95 -15.89 -14.56 -27.00
C VAL A 95 -15.27 -15.71 -26.20
N ILE A 96 -14.11 -15.52 -25.56
CA ILE A 96 -13.39 -16.57 -24.82
C ILE A 96 -13.25 -16.17 -23.34
N PRO A 97 -14.17 -16.61 -22.46
CA PRO A 97 -14.00 -16.47 -21.02
C PRO A 97 -12.73 -17.19 -20.51
N SER A 98 -12.12 -16.68 -19.44
CA SER A 98 -10.91 -17.26 -18.82
C SER A 98 -11.05 -18.76 -18.49
N GLU A 99 -12.26 -19.20 -18.13
CA GLU A 99 -12.59 -20.59 -17.77
C GLU A 99 -12.67 -21.54 -18.99
N SER A 100 -12.61 -21.01 -20.21
CA SER A 100 -12.73 -21.77 -21.48
C SER A 100 -11.42 -21.95 -22.23
N LEU A 101 -10.29 -21.56 -21.63
CA LEU A 101 -8.96 -21.70 -22.23
C LEU A 101 -8.55 -23.17 -22.26
N THR A 102 -8.31 -23.70 -23.47
CA THR A 102 -7.82 -25.08 -23.66
C THR A 102 -6.45 -25.09 -24.37
N PRO A 103 -5.54 -26.01 -24.01
CA PRO A 103 -4.25 -26.12 -24.67
C PRO A 103 -4.38 -26.34 -26.18
N GLY A 104 -3.52 -25.66 -26.97
CA GLY A 104 -3.57 -25.65 -28.43
C GLY A 104 -4.43 -24.52 -29.04
N MET A 105 -5.28 -23.84 -28.27
CA MET A 105 -5.97 -22.65 -28.75
C MET A 105 -4.99 -21.52 -29.08
N ARG A 106 -5.26 -20.77 -30.15
CA ARG A 106 -4.53 -19.56 -30.51
C ARG A 106 -5.29 -18.31 -30.03
N ILE A 107 -4.60 -17.42 -29.34
CA ILE A 107 -5.12 -16.13 -28.87
C ILE A 107 -4.26 -14.96 -29.37
N THR A 108 -4.85 -13.76 -29.44
CA THR A 108 -4.14 -12.52 -29.75
C THR A 108 -3.69 -11.84 -28.45
N VAL A 109 -2.39 -11.65 -28.28
CA VAL A 109 -1.81 -10.93 -27.15
C VAL A 109 -1.42 -9.52 -27.62
N PRO A 110 -1.97 -8.44 -27.06
CA PRO A 110 -1.53 -7.09 -27.37
C PRO A 110 -0.32 -6.74 -26.51
N VAL A 111 0.86 -6.72 -27.13
CA VAL A 111 2.11 -6.33 -26.47
C VAL A 111 2.17 -4.81 -26.39
N ARG A 112 2.31 -4.26 -25.19
CA ARG A 112 2.43 -2.83 -24.91
C ARG A 112 3.74 -2.31 -25.50
N CYS A 113 3.62 -1.24 -26.27
CA CYS A 113 4.71 -0.43 -26.78
C CYS A 113 4.25 1.04 -26.74
N ALA A 114 5.09 1.98 -27.16
CA ALA A 114 4.67 3.38 -27.26
C ALA A 114 5.46 4.13 -28.34
N CYS A 115 4.83 5.15 -28.91
CA CYS A 115 5.50 6.15 -29.75
C CYS A 115 5.71 7.44 -28.94
N PRO A 116 6.82 8.18 -29.14
CA PRO A 116 6.99 9.50 -28.54
C PRO A 116 5.85 10.45 -28.94
N THR A 117 5.40 11.25 -27.98
CA THR A 117 4.50 12.38 -28.23
C THR A 117 5.24 13.55 -28.90
N ARG A 118 4.51 14.51 -29.47
CA ARG A 118 5.12 15.69 -30.11
C ARG A 118 6.04 16.47 -29.15
N ASN A 119 5.60 16.70 -27.91
CA ASN A 119 6.42 17.36 -26.89
C ASN A 119 7.72 16.58 -26.59
N GLN A 120 7.71 15.26 -26.69
CA GLN A 120 8.89 14.41 -26.51
C GLN A 120 9.82 14.48 -27.73
N THR A 121 9.29 14.46 -28.96
CA THR A 121 10.11 14.64 -30.17
C THR A 121 10.74 16.03 -30.26
N ASP A 122 10.04 17.07 -29.80
CA ASP A 122 10.53 18.45 -29.81
C ASP A 122 11.74 18.65 -28.88
N VAL A 123 11.93 17.79 -27.86
CA VAL A 123 13.13 17.74 -27.00
C VAL A 123 14.12 16.62 -27.38
N GLY A 124 13.94 16.02 -28.55
CA GLY A 124 14.84 15.04 -29.16
C GLY A 124 14.66 13.58 -28.73
N ILE A 125 13.56 13.23 -28.06
CA ILE A 125 13.23 11.83 -27.75
C ILE A 125 12.58 11.18 -28.97
N ASN A 126 13.29 10.23 -29.58
CA ASN A 126 12.90 9.55 -30.81
C ASN A 126 12.31 8.16 -30.57
N TYR A 127 12.53 7.58 -29.37
CA TYR A 127 12.10 6.23 -29.04
C TYR A 127 11.58 6.14 -27.62
N LEU A 128 10.56 5.28 -27.43
CA LEU A 128 10.17 4.77 -26.11
C LEU A 128 10.51 3.27 -26.05
N LEU A 129 11.21 2.88 -25.00
CA LEU A 129 11.56 1.50 -24.68
C LEU A 129 10.63 1.01 -23.57
N SER A 130 9.82 -0.02 -23.85
CA SER A 130 9.02 -0.68 -22.80
C SER A 130 9.88 -1.70 -22.07
N TYR A 131 10.08 -1.46 -20.78
CA TYR A 131 11.00 -2.19 -19.92
C TYR A 131 10.21 -2.92 -18.81
N PRO A 132 10.26 -4.26 -18.73
CA PRO A 132 9.59 -5.00 -17.68
C PRO A 132 10.40 -4.88 -16.38
N VAL A 133 9.79 -4.36 -15.33
CA VAL A 133 10.46 -4.05 -14.06
C VAL A 133 10.64 -5.33 -13.24
N ALA A 134 11.86 -5.58 -12.79
CA ALA A 134 12.19 -6.66 -11.85
C ALA A 134 12.29 -6.17 -10.40
N GLU A 135 12.32 -7.11 -9.48
CA GLU A 135 12.39 -6.83 -8.05
C GLU A 135 13.64 -6.01 -7.67
N GLY A 136 13.46 -4.95 -6.88
CA GLY A 136 14.53 -4.06 -6.43
C GLY A 136 15.00 -3.01 -7.45
N GLU A 137 14.47 -3.00 -8.68
CA GLU A 137 14.80 -1.97 -9.68
C GLU A 137 14.03 -0.66 -9.42
N THR A 138 14.67 0.48 -9.71
CA THR A 138 14.11 1.83 -9.55
C THR A 138 14.09 2.57 -10.89
N VAL A 139 13.31 3.65 -11.01
CA VAL A 139 13.32 4.52 -12.20
C VAL A 139 14.73 4.98 -12.52
N SER A 140 15.51 5.40 -11.52
CA SER A 140 16.88 5.87 -11.68
C SER A 140 17.83 4.76 -12.16
N SER A 141 17.75 3.55 -11.59
CA SER A 141 18.62 2.45 -12.01
C SER A 141 18.28 1.94 -13.42
N ILE A 142 17.00 1.90 -13.78
CA ILE A 142 16.54 1.51 -15.12
C ILE A 142 16.94 2.58 -16.16
N SER A 143 16.78 3.87 -15.83
CA SER A 143 17.20 4.97 -16.71
C SER A 143 18.71 4.92 -17.00
N ALA A 144 19.52 4.66 -15.96
CA ALA A 144 20.96 4.53 -16.07
C ALA A 144 21.42 3.39 -17.00
N LEU A 145 20.68 2.27 -17.09
CA LEU A 145 21.00 1.15 -17.99
C LEU A 145 21.06 1.54 -19.47
N PHE A 146 20.30 2.58 -19.87
CA PHE A 146 20.17 3.04 -21.26
C PHE A 146 20.61 4.49 -21.47
N GLY A 147 21.21 5.13 -20.46
CA GLY A 147 21.60 6.54 -20.52
C GLY A 147 20.43 7.52 -20.64
N ALA A 148 19.24 7.12 -20.16
CA ALA A 148 18.08 7.98 -20.11
C ALA A 148 18.14 8.93 -18.90
N ASP A 149 17.46 10.07 -19.04
CA ASP A 149 17.25 11.01 -17.96
C ASP A 149 16.14 10.48 -17.01
N PRO A 150 16.41 10.30 -15.70
CA PRO A 150 15.42 9.82 -14.75
C PRO A 150 14.18 10.73 -14.65
N GLU A 151 14.32 12.05 -14.75
CA GLU A 151 13.17 12.98 -14.68
C GLU A 151 12.28 12.80 -15.91
N ARG A 152 12.87 12.67 -17.10
CA ARG A 152 12.12 12.33 -18.33
C ARG A 152 11.44 10.97 -18.25
N THR A 153 12.04 10.02 -17.55
CA THR A 153 11.44 8.69 -17.33
C THR A 153 10.27 8.76 -16.36
N LEU A 154 10.33 9.62 -15.33
CA LEU A 154 9.16 9.93 -14.48
C LEU A 154 8.03 10.58 -15.30
N GLU A 155 8.34 11.63 -16.07
CA GLU A 155 7.39 12.31 -16.98
C GLU A 155 6.70 11.32 -17.94
N ALA A 156 7.48 10.48 -18.63
CA ALA A 156 6.98 9.52 -19.61
C ALA A 156 6.06 8.44 -19.03
N ASN A 157 6.08 8.24 -17.70
CA ASN A 157 5.24 7.28 -16.98
C ASN A 157 4.22 7.92 -16.04
N GLN A 158 4.11 9.26 -16.03
CA GLN A 158 3.21 10.02 -15.14
C GLN A 158 3.48 9.74 -13.65
N LEU A 159 4.75 9.53 -13.29
CA LEU A 159 5.18 9.29 -11.90
C LEU A 159 5.53 10.63 -11.22
N PRO A 160 5.03 10.90 -10.00
CA PRO A 160 5.15 12.22 -9.38
C PRO A 160 6.58 12.58 -8.93
N ASP A 161 7.36 11.61 -8.47
CA ASP A 161 8.69 11.86 -7.88
C ASP A 161 9.59 10.60 -7.86
N PRO A 162 10.91 10.71 -7.63
CA PRO A 162 11.84 9.58 -7.64
C PRO A 162 11.62 8.50 -6.57
N SER A 163 10.82 8.76 -5.52
CA SER A 163 10.42 7.79 -4.50
C SER A 163 9.18 6.98 -4.87
N SER A 164 8.55 7.31 -6.02
CA SER A 164 7.45 6.53 -6.60
C SER A 164 7.83 5.05 -6.70
N THR A 165 7.12 4.20 -5.95
CA THR A 165 7.34 2.76 -5.99
C THR A 165 6.89 2.20 -7.33
N VAL A 166 7.86 1.80 -8.17
CA VAL A 166 7.58 1.04 -9.39
C VAL A 166 7.57 -0.43 -9.02
N PHE A 167 6.40 -1.06 -9.10
CA PHE A 167 6.25 -2.47 -8.76
C PHE A 167 6.89 -3.36 -9.83
N PHE A 168 7.53 -4.45 -9.39
CA PHE A 168 7.89 -5.54 -10.28
C PHE A 168 6.61 -6.13 -10.92
N GLU A 169 6.75 -6.75 -12.10
CA GLU A 169 5.60 -7.11 -12.97
C GLU A 169 4.81 -5.90 -13.51
N THR A 170 5.48 -4.75 -13.70
CA THR A 170 4.95 -3.63 -14.50
C THR A 170 5.89 -3.27 -15.64
N SER A 171 5.36 -2.63 -16.70
CA SER A 171 6.17 -2.10 -17.82
C SER A 171 6.39 -0.60 -17.68
N LEU A 172 7.66 -0.19 -17.55
CA LEU A 172 8.11 1.20 -17.53
C LEU A 172 8.48 1.67 -18.96
N LEU A 173 8.12 2.90 -19.34
CA LEU A 173 8.52 3.52 -20.61
C LEU A 173 9.79 4.36 -20.41
N VAL A 174 10.91 3.93 -20.97
CA VAL A 174 12.18 4.65 -20.92
C VAL A 174 12.34 5.51 -22.20
N PRO A 175 12.40 6.85 -22.11
CA PRO A 175 12.55 7.73 -23.26
C PRO A 175 14.01 7.85 -23.70
N LEU A 176 14.26 7.62 -25.01
CA LEU A 176 15.60 7.56 -25.58
C LEU A 176 15.73 8.44 -26.83
N ARG A 177 16.90 9.08 -26.98
CA ARG A 177 17.26 9.87 -28.17
C ARG A 177 17.73 9.02 -29.34
N ASN A 178 18.46 7.95 -29.04
CA ASN A 178 19.02 6.99 -29.99
C ASN A 178 18.34 5.62 -29.82
N PRO A 179 18.50 4.68 -30.77
CA PRO A 179 18.14 3.29 -30.54
C PRO A 179 18.79 2.76 -29.24
N PRO A 180 18.09 1.90 -28.47
CA PRO A 180 18.58 1.43 -27.18
C PRO A 180 19.87 0.64 -27.34
N SER A 181 20.93 1.12 -26.71
CA SER A 181 22.17 0.39 -26.45
C SER A 181 22.39 0.34 -24.94
N ARG A 182 22.83 -0.81 -24.42
CA ARG A 182 23.07 -0.97 -22.98
C ARG A 182 24.36 -0.26 -22.60
N ILE A 183 24.33 0.60 -21.59
CA ILE A 183 25.54 1.14 -20.99
C ILE A 183 26.14 0.06 -20.08
N THR A 184 27.24 -0.54 -20.52
CA THR A 184 28.08 -1.38 -19.67
C THR A 184 28.88 -0.49 -18.73
N VAL A 185 28.32 -0.19 -17.55
CA VAL A 185 29.10 0.38 -16.45
C VAL A 185 30.22 -0.60 -16.11
N PRO A 186 31.51 -0.21 -16.16
CA PRO A 186 32.60 -1.10 -15.80
C PRO A 186 32.39 -1.61 -14.37
N SER A 187 32.36 -2.93 -14.19
CA SER A 187 32.36 -3.52 -12.86
C SER A 187 33.60 -3.03 -12.09
N PRO A 188 33.47 -2.60 -10.82
CA PRO A 188 34.65 -2.27 -10.02
C PRO A 188 35.60 -3.48 -10.02
N PRO A 189 36.92 -3.28 -10.13
CA PRO A 189 37.86 -4.39 -10.19
C PRO A 189 37.72 -5.25 -8.93
N PRO A 190 37.83 -6.59 -9.04
CA PRO A 190 37.73 -7.46 -7.88
C PRO A 190 38.79 -7.04 -6.84
N PRO A 191 38.46 -7.10 -5.53
CA PRO A 191 39.41 -6.74 -4.49
C PRO A 191 40.67 -7.61 -4.63
N PRO A 192 41.88 -7.05 -4.48
CA PRO A 192 43.11 -7.81 -4.63
C PRO A 192 43.15 -8.96 -3.61
N PRO A 193 43.68 -10.13 -3.98
CA PRO A 193 43.75 -11.28 -3.08
C PRO A 193 44.53 -10.92 -1.82
N PRO A 194 44.13 -11.43 -0.64
CA PRO A 194 44.77 -11.08 0.63
C PRO A 194 46.26 -11.43 0.59
N SER A 195 47.10 -10.44 0.91
CA SER A 195 48.55 -10.61 0.98
C SER A 195 48.92 -11.69 2.00
N PRO A 196 49.87 -12.59 1.69
CA PRO A 196 50.31 -13.59 2.67
C PRO A 196 50.92 -12.90 3.89
N SER A 197 50.52 -13.34 5.08
CA SER A 197 51.00 -12.84 6.37
C SER A 197 52.53 -13.03 6.50
N PRO A 198 53.29 -11.99 6.88
CA PRO A 198 54.73 -12.12 7.10
C PRO A 198 55.04 -13.08 8.27
N PRO A 199 56.16 -13.84 8.22
CA PRO A 199 56.56 -14.70 9.32
C PRO A 199 57.10 -13.89 10.51
N ASN A 200 56.88 -14.42 11.72
CA ASN A 200 57.39 -13.84 12.96
C ASN A 200 58.93 -13.75 12.97
N SER A 201 59.45 -12.60 13.42
CA SER A 201 60.81 -12.46 13.94
C SER A 201 60.81 -11.54 15.18
N PRO A 202 61.64 -11.81 16.22
CA PRO A 202 61.49 -11.19 17.54
C PRO A 202 62.57 -10.09 17.77
N PRO A 203 62.83 -9.56 18.99
CA PRO A 203 62.54 -8.16 19.27
C PRO A 203 63.78 -7.30 19.57
N SER A 204 63.72 -5.98 19.33
CA SER A 204 64.64 -5.02 19.97
C SER A 204 64.14 -3.58 19.94
N GLY A 205 64.63 -2.76 20.89
CA GLY A 205 64.88 -1.34 20.66
C GLY A 205 63.77 -0.35 21.06
N SER A 206 63.84 0.14 22.29
CA SER A 206 63.15 1.36 22.75
C SER A 206 63.62 2.63 22.02
N SER A 207 62.72 3.60 21.79
CA SER A 207 62.92 4.95 22.34
C SER A 207 61.62 5.76 22.39
N ASP A 208 61.60 6.74 23.28
CA ASP A 208 60.45 7.52 23.72
C ASP A 208 60.31 8.85 22.92
N ARG A 209 59.22 9.61 23.14
CA ARG A 209 58.97 11.01 22.70
C ARG A 209 58.31 11.28 21.33
N THR A 210 57.16 10.66 21.05
CA THR A 210 56.25 11.13 19.97
C THR A 210 54.83 11.49 20.45
N TRP A 211 54.46 11.13 21.68
CA TRP A 211 53.13 11.38 22.28
C TRP A 211 52.78 12.88 22.44
N ILE A 212 53.77 13.73 22.73
CA ILE A 212 53.55 15.13 23.15
C ILE A 212 52.91 15.99 22.03
N TYR A 213 53.24 15.73 20.76
CA TYR A 213 52.70 16.50 19.63
C TYR A 213 51.24 16.13 19.30
N ILE A 214 50.83 14.89 19.58
CA ILE A 214 49.47 14.42 19.29
C ILE A 214 48.47 15.08 20.26
N LEU A 215 48.82 15.22 21.54
CA LEU A 215 47.96 15.84 22.55
C LEU A 215 47.73 17.35 22.28
N ALA A 216 48.74 18.07 21.80
CA ALA A 216 48.65 19.49 21.48
C ALA A 216 47.72 19.77 20.28
N GLY A 217 47.75 18.91 19.24
CA GLY A 217 46.88 19.04 18.07
C GLY A 217 45.40 18.85 18.40
N VAL A 218 45.07 17.87 19.26
CA VAL A 218 43.68 17.58 19.65
C VAL A 218 43.09 18.72 20.49
N LEU A 219 43.84 19.28 21.44
CA LEU A 219 43.39 20.41 22.26
C LEU A 219 43.17 21.69 21.42
N GLY A 220 44.04 21.96 20.44
CA GLY A 220 43.87 23.09 19.51
C GLY A 220 42.64 22.94 18.61
N GLY A 221 42.40 21.74 18.07
CA GLY A 221 41.26 21.46 17.20
C GLY A 221 39.90 21.64 17.90
N VAL A 222 39.77 21.12 19.13
CA VAL A 222 38.53 21.25 19.92
C VAL A 222 38.23 22.71 20.26
N GLY A 223 39.25 23.51 20.62
CA GLY A 223 39.09 24.94 20.87
C GLY A 223 38.56 25.71 19.63
N LEU A 224 39.11 25.41 18.45
CA LEU A 224 38.69 26.06 17.21
C LEU A 224 37.24 25.71 16.82
N ILE A 225 36.83 24.45 16.99
CA ILE A 225 35.46 24.00 16.74
C ILE A 225 34.47 24.70 17.69
N LEU A 226 34.79 24.81 18.98
CA LEU A 226 33.92 25.49 19.96
C LEU A 226 33.75 26.98 19.63
N VAL A 227 34.79 27.67 19.15
CA VAL A 227 34.71 29.07 18.70
C VAL A 227 33.81 29.20 17.47
N VAL A 228 33.95 28.32 16.47
CA VAL A 228 33.07 28.33 15.28
C VAL A 228 31.61 28.08 15.65
N CYS A 229 31.32 27.11 16.52
CA CYS A 229 29.98 26.87 17.03
C CYS A 229 29.41 28.07 17.79
N MET A 230 30.20 28.75 18.62
CA MET A 230 29.81 30.00 19.29
C MET A 230 29.51 31.13 18.31
N VAL A 231 30.28 31.29 17.24
CA VAL A 231 30.03 32.31 16.21
C VAL A 231 28.72 32.01 15.46
N ILE A 232 28.48 30.76 15.07
CA ILE A 232 27.22 30.34 14.41
C ILE A 232 26.03 30.57 15.34
N PHE A 233 26.14 30.19 16.62
CA PHE A 233 25.11 30.42 17.63
C PHE A 233 24.83 31.92 17.81
N CYS A 234 25.86 32.75 17.97
CA CYS A 234 25.72 34.20 18.05
C CYS A 234 25.10 34.80 16.78
N MET A 235 25.41 34.32 15.58
CA MET A 235 24.78 34.78 14.33
C MET A 235 23.29 34.40 14.24
N PHE A 236 22.89 33.23 14.74
CA PHE A 236 21.48 32.83 14.78
C PHE A 236 20.67 33.60 15.83
N PHE A 237 21.22 33.79 17.03
CA PHE A 237 20.52 34.47 18.13
C PHE A 237 20.61 36.00 18.11
N SER A 238 21.56 36.60 17.38
CA SER A 238 21.58 38.06 17.15
C SER A 238 20.57 38.52 16.09
N LYS A 239 20.07 37.60 15.23
CA LYS A 239 18.98 37.91 14.28
C LYS A 239 17.58 37.88 14.88
N THR A 240 17.39 37.49 16.14
CA THR A 240 16.07 37.34 16.79
C THR A 240 15.76 38.37 17.88
N LYS A 241 16.48 39.51 17.96
CA LYS A 241 16.11 40.63 18.87
C LYS A 241 16.20 42.02 18.23
N LYS A 242 15.07 42.75 18.35
CA LYS A 242 14.70 44.14 17.91
C LYS A 242 13.81 44.13 16.65
N LYS A 243 12.61 44.73 16.61
CA LYS A 243 11.97 45.74 17.50
C LYS A 243 10.46 45.52 17.70
N THR A 244 9.98 45.83 18.91
CA THR A 244 8.81 46.69 19.17
C THR A 244 9.31 48.12 19.48
N ASP A 245 8.54 49.22 19.57
CA ASP A 245 7.10 49.55 19.58
C ASP A 245 6.97 51.00 18.95
N PRO A 246 5.86 51.79 18.96
CA PRO A 246 4.51 51.62 19.55
C PRO A 246 3.29 51.94 18.63
N ILE A 247 2.11 51.89 19.25
CA ILE A 247 0.72 52.18 18.81
C ILE A 247 0.46 53.64 18.33
N ILE A 248 -0.47 53.84 17.36
CA ILE A 248 -1.58 54.85 17.41
C ILE A 248 -2.54 54.76 16.18
N SER A 249 -3.82 55.04 16.45
CA SER A 249 -4.97 55.38 15.57
C SER A 249 -5.60 54.33 14.64
N LEU A 250 -6.89 54.13 14.90
CA LEU A 250 -7.93 53.62 14.01
C LEU A 250 -8.33 54.72 13.00
N GLU A 251 -8.55 54.37 11.72
CA GLU A 251 -9.65 54.92 10.90
C GLU A 251 -9.86 54.08 9.62
N SER A 252 -10.88 54.40 8.84
CA SER A 252 -11.67 53.45 8.04
C SER A 252 -11.65 53.68 6.52
N PHE A 253 -12.31 52.74 5.82
CA PHE A 253 -12.84 52.78 4.43
C PHE A 253 -11.98 52.34 3.23
N GLU A 254 -12.53 51.29 2.60
CA GLU A 254 -12.67 51.04 1.15
C GLU A 254 -11.49 50.75 0.21
N ALA A 255 -11.85 50.14 -0.90
CA ALA A 255 -11.00 49.29 -1.73
C ALA A 255 -10.51 49.98 -3.01
N CYS A 256 -9.38 49.50 -3.55
CA CYS A 256 -9.19 49.39 -4.99
C CYS A 256 -8.16 48.31 -5.34
N GLU A 257 -8.36 47.65 -6.48
CA GLU A 257 -7.49 46.61 -7.04
C GLU A 257 -6.19 47.20 -7.63
N LYS A 258 -5.13 46.39 -7.76
CA LYS A 258 -4.59 45.96 -9.08
C LYS A 258 -3.43 44.95 -8.96
N PRO A 259 -3.08 44.20 -10.03
CA PRO A 259 -2.57 42.83 -9.91
C PRO A 259 -1.06 42.68 -10.13
N LEU A 260 -0.56 41.48 -9.81
CA LEU A 260 0.75 40.99 -10.26
C LEU A 260 0.68 39.49 -10.59
N GLU A 261 0.44 39.16 -11.87
CA GLU A 261 0.85 37.85 -12.44
C GLU A 261 2.40 37.77 -12.43
N LYS A 262 3.06 36.61 -12.33
CA LYS A 262 2.85 35.40 -13.14
C LYS A 262 3.64 34.19 -12.59
N SER A 263 3.30 33.00 -13.10
CA SER A 263 4.00 31.69 -13.02
C SER A 263 3.93 30.90 -11.69
N LEU A 264 2.74 30.34 -11.36
CA LEU A 264 2.60 29.18 -10.46
C LEU A 264 1.19 28.52 -10.50
N GLU A 265 0.50 28.51 -11.65
CA GLU A 265 -0.98 28.44 -11.66
C GLU A 265 -1.60 27.04 -11.80
N ASP A 266 -1.00 26.10 -12.55
CA ASP A 266 -1.71 24.86 -12.94
C ASP A 266 -2.00 23.91 -11.76
N GLY A 267 -1.03 23.73 -10.85
CA GLY A 267 -1.23 22.92 -9.62
C GLY A 267 -2.03 23.63 -8.52
N SER A 268 -2.09 24.96 -8.56
CA SER A 268 -2.85 25.77 -7.59
C SER A 268 -4.35 25.71 -7.89
N GLN A 269 -4.73 25.75 -9.18
CA GLN A 269 -6.12 25.81 -9.59
C GLN A 269 -6.90 24.56 -9.20
N ALA A 270 -6.38 23.35 -9.46
CA ALA A 270 -7.05 22.10 -9.08
C ALA A 270 -7.23 21.96 -7.54
N PHE A 271 -6.30 22.50 -6.76
CA PHE A 271 -6.37 22.53 -5.30
C PHE A 271 -7.45 23.51 -4.79
N LEU A 272 -7.55 24.69 -5.42
CA LEU A 272 -8.57 25.69 -5.14
C LEU A 272 -9.98 25.24 -5.60
N ASP A 273 -10.08 24.57 -6.74
CA ASP A 273 -11.34 24.01 -7.25
C ASP A 273 -11.84 22.85 -6.37
N SER A 274 -10.92 21.98 -5.89
CA SER A 274 -11.26 20.98 -4.88
C SER A 274 -11.76 21.67 -3.60
N MET A 275 -11.06 22.70 -3.11
CA MET A 275 -11.48 23.51 -1.96
C MET A 275 -12.87 24.13 -2.12
N LEU A 276 -13.19 24.69 -3.30
CA LEU A 276 -14.50 25.27 -3.60
C LEU A 276 -15.60 24.21 -3.65
N SER A 277 -15.33 23.05 -4.28
CA SER A 277 -16.29 21.93 -4.30
C SER A 277 -16.57 21.37 -2.91
N ILE A 278 -15.54 21.35 -2.06
CA ILE A 278 -15.57 20.91 -0.66
C ILE A 278 -16.38 21.93 0.16
N ALA A 279 -16.06 23.22 0.10
CA ALA A 279 -16.80 24.27 0.81
C ALA A 279 -18.30 24.35 0.43
N GLN A 280 -18.68 23.96 -0.79
CA GLN A 280 -20.07 24.02 -1.29
C GLN A 280 -20.91 22.77 -1.01
N SER A 281 -20.33 21.65 -0.54
CA SER A 281 -21.02 20.34 -0.47
C SER A 281 -20.98 19.65 0.90
N ILE A 282 -20.53 20.34 1.96
CA ILE A 282 -20.03 19.70 3.18
C ILE A 282 -20.80 20.06 4.46
N ASN A 283 -21.12 19.03 5.25
CA ASN A 283 -21.67 19.12 6.63
C ASN A 283 -20.57 19.11 7.71
N LEU A 284 -19.30 19.11 7.32
CA LEU A 284 -18.12 19.11 8.17
C LEU A 284 -17.66 20.54 8.50
N LYS A 285 -17.12 20.78 9.69
CA LYS A 285 -16.57 22.10 10.05
C LYS A 285 -15.25 22.36 9.33
N VAL A 286 -15.11 23.51 8.67
CA VAL A 286 -13.79 24.03 8.23
C VAL A 286 -13.14 24.77 9.40
N TYR A 287 -12.00 24.29 9.87
CA TYR A 287 -11.21 24.88 10.95
C TYR A 287 -10.09 25.77 10.41
N LYS A 288 -9.75 26.85 11.12
CA LYS A 288 -8.51 27.59 10.89
C LYS A 288 -7.34 26.81 11.49
N PHE A 289 -6.17 26.86 10.86
CA PHE A 289 -4.98 26.14 11.34
C PHE A 289 -4.61 26.50 12.79
N LYS A 290 -4.77 27.78 13.16
CA LYS A 290 -4.55 28.26 14.52
C LYS A 290 -5.49 27.62 15.56
N GLU A 291 -6.71 27.23 15.20
CA GLU A 291 -7.59 26.45 16.08
C GLU A 291 -6.98 25.07 16.35
N LEU A 292 -6.47 24.40 15.31
CA LEU A 292 -5.86 23.07 15.44
C LEU A 292 -4.52 23.12 16.19
N GLN A 293 -3.71 24.17 16.00
CA GLN A 293 -2.51 24.41 16.81
C GLN A 293 -2.86 24.55 18.30
N VAL A 294 -3.84 25.38 18.65
CA VAL A 294 -4.26 25.53 20.06
C VAL A 294 -4.82 24.20 20.61
N ALA A 295 -5.64 23.50 19.84
CA ALA A 295 -6.26 22.25 20.25
C ALA A 295 -5.26 21.09 20.46
N THR A 296 -4.05 21.17 19.91
CA THR A 296 -3.00 20.13 19.96
C THR A 296 -1.77 20.54 20.79
N ASP A 297 -1.82 21.68 21.47
CA ASP A 297 -0.64 22.33 22.07
C ASP A 297 0.53 22.45 21.07
N ASN A 298 0.28 23.13 19.95
CA ASN A 298 1.20 23.32 18.83
C ASN A 298 1.75 22.01 18.23
N PHE A 299 0.90 20.98 18.13
CA PHE A 299 1.27 19.62 17.71
C PHE A 299 2.38 19.01 18.57
N SER A 300 2.33 19.26 19.89
CA SER A 300 3.26 18.72 20.88
C SER A 300 3.39 17.19 20.79
N THR A 301 4.60 16.68 21.08
CA THR A 301 4.88 15.25 21.15
C THR A 301 4.08 14.53 22.23
N SER A 302 3.63 15.23 23.27
CA SER A 302 2.72 14.67 24.29
C SER A 302 1.32 14.35 23.75
N ASN A 303 0.93 15.00 22.64
CA ASN A 303 -0.32 14.75 21.94
C ASN A 303 -0.13 13.83 20.71
N HIS A 304 1.09 13.36 20.42
CA HIS A 304 1.31 12.41 19.33
C HIS A 304 0.71 11.04 19.66
N ILE A 305 -0.04 10.45 18.72
CA ILE A 305 -0.63 9.11 18.89
C ILE A 305 0.20 8.09 18.10
N LYS A 306 0.23 8.23 16.76
CA LYS A 306 0.96 7.34 15.84
C LYS A 306 1.03 8.00 14.47
N GLY A 307 2.14 7.81 13.75
CA GLY A 307 2.31 8.33 12.39
C GLY A 307 2.12 9.85 12.32
N SER A 308 1.15 10.33 11.55
CA SER A 308 0.78 11.75 11.42
C SER A 308 -0.46 12.16 12.24
N VAL A 309 -0.86 11.35 13.22
CA VAL A 309 -2.09 11.56 14.02
C VAL A 309 -1.77 12.12 15.41
N TYR A 310 -2.49 13.17 15.78
CA TYR A 310 -2.38 13.85 17.07
C TYR A 310 -3.72 13.85 17.81
N ARG A 311 -3.69 13.67 19.12
CA ARG A 311 -4.81 13.95 20.02
C ARG A 311 -5.02 15.46 20.09
N SER A 312 -6.27 15.87 20.24
CA SER A 312 -6.66 17.26 20.38
C SER A 312 -7.86 17.42 21.30
N VAL A 313 -8.06 18.63 21.82
CA VAL A 313 -9.26 19.03 22.56
C VAL A 313 -9.94 20.18 21.84
N ILE A 314 -11.15 19.96 21.35
CA ILE A 314 -11.94 20.94 20.60
C ILE A 314 -13.28 21.12 21.32
N ASN A 315 -13.59 22.35 21.73
CA ASN A 315 -14.79 22.68 22.53
C ASN A 315 -14.94 21.90 23.85
N GLY A 316 -13.87 21.27 24.35
CA GLY A 316 -13.88 20.40 25.54
C GLY A 316 -13.88 18.90 25.21
N ASP A 317 -14.22 18.52 23.98
CA ASP A 317 -14.26 17.13 23.54
C ASP A 317 -12.92 16.67 22.94
N PHE A 318 -12.56 15.40 23.15
CA PHE A 318 -11.38 14.81 22.50
C PHE A 318 -11.64 14.54 21.01
N SER A 319 -10.68 14.90 20.17
CA SER A 319 -10.69 14.64 18.73
C SER A 319 -9.31 14.17 18.25
N ALA A 320 -9.25 13.45 17.13
CA ALA A 320 -8.00 12.99 16.51
C ALA A 320 -7.74 13.76 15.20
N ILE A 321 -6.57 14.39 15.07
CA ILE A 321 -6.18 15.19 13.90
C ILE A 321 -5.11 14.43 13.12
N LYS A 322 -5.45 13.96 11.92
CA LYS A 322 -4.53 13.30 10.97
C LYS A 322 -4.02 14.35 9.98
N LYS A 323 -2.72 14.64 9.98
CA LYS A 323 -2.07 15.40 8.90
C LYS A 323 -1.88 14.49 7.69
N VAL A 324 -2.25 14.97 6.50
CA VAL A 324 -2.12 14.23 5.23
C VAL A 324 -1.51 15.14 4.16
N HIS A 325 -0.65 14.55 3.33
CA HIS A 325 -0.05 15.18 2.16
C HIS A 325 -0.74 14.65 0.89
N GLY A 326 -0.89 15.50 -0.14
CA GLY A 326 -1.54 15.13 -1.40
C GLY A 326 -3.07 15.21 -1.38
N ASP A 327 -3.70 14.59 -2.38
CA ASP A 327 -5.16 14.63 -2.56
C ASP A 327 -5.89 13.66 -1.61
N VAL A 328 -6.79 14.21 -0.79
CA VAL A 328 -7.70 13.47 0.10
C VAL A 328 -9.18 13.67 -0.28
N SER A 329 -9.47 14.26 -1.43
CA SER A 329 -10.82 14.63 -1.86
C SER A 329 -11.75 13.41 -1.89
N LYS A 330 -11.26 12.23 -2.29
CA LYS A 330 -12.05 10.98 -2.29
C LYS A 330 -12.43 10.54 -0.86
N GLU A 331 -11.52 10.59 0.10
CA GLU A 331 -11.79 10.25 1.52
C GLU A 331 -12.79 11.23 2.13
N ILE A 332 -12.62 12.55 1.91
CA ILE A 332 -13.55 13.58 2.39
C ILE A 332 -14.93 13.42 1.76
N GLN A 333 -15.03 13.22 0.44
CA GLN A 333 -16.30 13.05 -0.27
C GLN A 333 -17.09 11.82 0.19
N LEU A 334 -16.40 10.75 0.58
CA LEU A 334 -17.03 9.56 1.17
C LEU A 334 -17.48 9.85 2.61
N LEU A 335 -16.58 10.29 3.48
CA LEU A 335 -16.83 10.51 4.90
C LEU A 335 -17.84 11.63 5.20
N ASN A 336 -18.04 12.58 4.27
CA ASN A 336 -19.10 13.57 4.35
C ASN A 336 -20.50 13.00 4.03
N LYS A 337 -20.58 11.81 3.41
CA LYS A 337 -21.84 11.15 3.01
C LYS A 337 -22.21 9.95 3.89
N VAL A 338 -21.24 9.33 4.56
CA VAL A 338 -21.48 8.19 5.45
C VAL A 338 -21.60 8.63 6.90
N TYR A 339 -22.64 8.15 7.58
CA TYR A 339 -22.83 8.38 9.02
C TYR A 339 -23.37 7.11 9.67
N HIS A 340 -22.51 6.44 10.45
CA HIS A 340 -22.84 5.18 11.10
C HIS A 340 -21.98 4.99 12.35
N SER A 341 -22.52 4.41 13.41
CA SER A 341 -21.85 4.25 14.71
C SER A 341 -20.52 3.49 14.62
N ASN A 342 -20.46 2.49 13.74
CA ASN A 342 -19.29 1.62 13.54
C ASN A 342 -18.33 2.07 12.40
N LEU A 343 -18.47 3.29 11.90
CA LEU A 343 -17.49 3.94 11.03
C LEU A 343 -16.90 5.15 11.77
N ILE A 344 -15.63 5.48 11.54
CA ILE A 344 -15.03 6.67 12.15
C ILE A 344 -15.67 7.94 11.57
N ARG A 345 -16.18 8.81 12.43
CA ARG A 345 -16.77 10.07 12.00
C ARG A 345 -15.69 11.13 11.76
N LEU A 346 -15.60 11.61 10.53
CA LEU A 346 -14.96 12.89 10.20
C LEU A 346 -15.88 14.02 10.71
N SER A 347 -15.34 14.97 11.47
CA SER A 347 -16.08 16.12 12.02
C SER A 347 -15.72 17.44 11.35
N GLY A 348 -14.53 17.52 10.74
CA GLY A 348 -14.05 18.71 10.08
C GLY A 348 -12.72 18.54 9.38
N VAL A 349 -12.33 19.60 8.67
CA VAL A 349 -11.11 19.67 7.87
C VAL A 349 -10.43 21.02 8.04
N CYS A 350 -9.13 21.07 7.82
CA CYS A 350 -8.36 22.29 7.70
C CYS A 350 -7.29 22.10 6.61
N ILE A 351 -6.96 23.19 5.91
CA ILE A 351 -5.80 23.25 5.02
C ILE A 351 -4.80 24.25 5.58
N ASN A 352 -3.52 23.87 5.57
CA ASN A 352 -2.41 24.78 5.84
C ASN A 352 -1.13 24.33 5.10
N ASP A 353 -0.47 25.27 4.42
CA ASP A 353 0.79 25.06 3.69
C ASP A 353 0.78 23.84 2.73
N GLY A 354 -0.30 23.69 1.96
CA GLY A 354 -0.50 22.57 1.02
C GLY A 354 -0.82 21.21 1.68
N ASN A 355 -1.00 21.19 3.01
CA ASN A 355 -1.32 19.97 3.77
C ASN A 355 -2.77 19.99 4.23
N TRP A 356 -3.39 18.80 4.21
CA TRP A 356 -4.70 18.58 4.79
C TRP A 356 -4.59 18.11 6.24
N TYR A 357 -5.53 18.56 7.06
CA TYR A 357 -5.68 18.17 8.46
C TYR A 357 -7.12 17.69 8.64
N LEU A 358 -7.29 16.39 8.81
CA LEU A 358 -8.58 15.73 8.93
C LEU A 358 -8.90 15.52 10.42
N VAL A 359 -10.02 16.08 10.90
CA VAL A 359 -10.43 16.09 12.30
C VAL A 359 -11.51 15.04 12.54
N TYR A 360 -11.12 13.90 13.11
CA TYR A 360 -12.00 12.78 13.42
C TYR A 360 -12.44 12.78 14.90
N GLU A 361 -13.50 12.06 15.22
CA GLU A 361 -13.80 11.68 16.61
C GLU A 361 -12.65 10.88 17.25
N TYR A 362 -12.49 10.97 18.57
CA TYR A 362 -11.41 10.26 19.28
C TYR A 362 -11.88 8.90 19.81
N ALA A 363 -11.30 7.82 19.27
CA ALA A 363 -11.51 6.46 19.74
C ALA A 363 -10.53 6.13 20.89
N ALA A 364 -11.03 6.14 22.12
CA ALA A 364 -10.19 6.20 23.33
C ALA A 364 -9.31 4.97 23.59
N ASN A 365 -9.68 3.81 23.08
CA ASN A 365 -8.98 2.54 23.33
C ASN A 365 -8.00 2.15 22.21
N GLY A 366 -7.72 3.02 21.22
CA GLY A 366 -6.70 2.76 20.20
C GLY A 366 -7.11 1.74 19.14
N THR A 367 -6.15 1.02 18.54
CA THR A 367 -6.44 0.05 17.46
C THR A 367 -6.76 -1.33 18.01
N LEU A 368 -7.62 -2.08 17.31
CA LEU A 368 -7.92 -3.47 17.64
C LEU A 368 -6.66 -4.36 17.60
N SER A 369 -5.71 -4.10 16.70
CA SER A 369 -4.41 -4.80 16.69
C SER A 369 -3.63 -4.65 18.00
N ASP A 370 -3.71 -3.49 18.67
CA ASP A 370 -3.03 -3.28 19.95
C ASP A 370 -3.63 -4.16 21.08
N TRP A 371 -4.89 -4.59 20.95
CA TRP A 371 -5.57 -5.48 21.92
C TRP A 371 -5.47 -6.97 21.57
N ILE A 372 -5.02 -7.31 20.36
CA ILE A 372 -4.85 -8.70 19.93
C ILE A 372 -3.39 -9.14 20.12
N PHE A 373 -2.43 -8.29 19.72
CA PHE A 373 -1.01 -8.67 19.63
C PHE A 373 -0.13 -8.17 20.79
N ASN A 374 -0.37 -6.95 21.29
CA ASN A 374 0.46 -6.39 22.37
C ASN A 374 0.01 -6.93 23.74
N ARG A 375 0.40 -8.17 24.03
CA ARG A 375 0.28 -8.82 25.33
C ARG A 375 1.45 -8.43 26.24
N ASP A 376 1.49 -7.17 26.66
CA ASP A 376 2.33 -6.73 27.78
C ASP A 376 1.64 -7.06 29.12
N ASP A 377 2.38 -6.99 30.23
CA ASP A 377 1.85 -7.16 31.60
C ASP A 377 0.83 -6.05 32.01
N SER A 378 0.36 -5.22 31.07
CA SER A 378 -0.60 -4.14 31.31
C SER A 378 -2.05 -4.62 31.50
N GLY A 379 -2.31 -5.92 31.32
CA GLY A 379 -3.64 -6.52 31.52
C GLY A 379 -4.63 -6.30 30.37
N LYS A 380 -4.17 -5.87 29.19
CA LYS A 380 -5.01 -5.72 27.99
C LYS A 380 -5.44 -7.08 27.45
N TYR A 381 -6.69 -7.44 27.69
CA TYR A 381 -7.30 -8.66 27.17
C TYR A 381 -8.75 -8.42 26.74
N LEU A 382 -9.08 -8.82 25.50
CA LEU A 382 -10.47 -8.89 25.04
C LEU A 382 -11.07 -10.25 25.38
N SER A 383 -12.20 -10.24 26.11
CA SER A 383 -12.99 -11.44 26.37
C SER A 383 -13.57 -12.04 25.08
N TRP A 384 -14.03 -13.29 25.14
CA TRP A 384 -14.78 -13.89 24.02
C TRP A 384 -15.95 -13.01 23.57
N LYS A 385 -16.75 -12.53 24.52
CA LYS A 385 -17.91 -11.66 24.24
C LYS A 385 -17.50 -10.33 23.60
N ASP A 386 -16.40 -9.73 24.03
CA ASP A 386 -15.89 -8.50 23.42
C ASP A 386 -15.41 -8.73 21.99
N ARG A 387 -14.68 -9.83 21.74
CA ARG A 387 -14.25 -10.23 20.39
C ARG A 387 -15.44 -10.43 19.44
N ILE A 388 -16.50 -11.11 19.89
CA ILE A 388 -17.74 -11.31 19.12
C ILE A 388 -18.51 -9.99 18.91
N ARG A 389 -18.54 -9.11 19.93
CA ARG A 389 -19.17 -7.78 19.84
C ARG A 389 -18.44 -6.86 18.86
N ILE A 390 -17.10 -6.86 18.89
CA ILE A 390 -16.24 -6.14 17.95
C ILE A 390 -16.38 -6.69 16.52
N ALA A 391 -16.45 -8.00 16.36
CA ALA A 391 -16.71 -8.64 15.05
C ALA A 391 -18.08 -8.25 14.47
N LEU A 392 -19.13 -8.24 15.30
CA LEU A 392 -20.47 -7.77 14.91
C LEU A 392 -20.46 -6.30 14.49
N ASP A 393 -19.77 -5.45 15.24
CA ASP A 393 -19.65 -4.02 14.96
C ASP A 393 -18.97 -3.74 13.61
N VAL A 394 -17.83 -4.39 13.36
CA VAL A 394 -17.13 -4.30 12.06
C VAL A 394 -18.02 -4.83 10.94
N ALA A 395 -18.70 -5.95 11.14
CA ALA A 395 -19.62 -6.50 10.14
C ALA A 395 -20.78 -5.54 9.84
N THR A 396 -21.30 -4.84 10.86
CA THR A 396 -22.39 -3.87 10.71
C THR A 396 -21.91 -2.62 9.97
N GLY A 397 -20.69 -2.14 10.25
CA GLY A 397 -20.06 -1.05 9.51
C GLY A 397 -19.84 -1.38 8.02
N LEU A 398 -19.34 -2.57 7.71
CA LEU A 398 -19.19 -3.02 6.32
C LEU A 398 -20.55 -3.19 5.63
N ASN A 399 -21.55 -3.78 6.29
CA ASN A 399 -22.89 -3.90 5.73
C ASN A 399 -23.50 -2.53 5.39
N TYR A 400 -23.27 -1.51 6.23
CA TYR A 400 -23.67 -0.14 5.92
C TYR A 400 -23.02 0.38 4.62
N LEU A 401 -21.71 0.19 4.44
CA LEU A 401 -21.00 0.58 3.21
C LEU A 401 -21.49 -0.19 1.97
N HIS A 402 -21.74 -1.50 2.11
CA HIS A 402 -22.09 -2.40 1.01
C HIS A 402 -23.55 -2.31 0.58
N SER A 403 -24.47 -2.07 1.51
CA SER A 403 -25.91 -2.24 1.31
C SER A 403 -26.71 -0.94 1.48
N PHE A 404 -26.13 0.09 2.14
CA PHE A 404 -26.81 1.34 2.48
C PHE A 404 -26.12 2.60 1.94
N THR A 405 -25.04 2.46 1.16
CA THR A 405 -24.52 3.53 0.31
C THR A 405 -24.90 3.27 -1.15
N ASN A 406 -25.19 4.35 -1.90
CA ASN A 406 -25.55 4.26 -3.30
C ASN A 406 -24.65 5.19 -4.14
N PRO A 407 -23.84 4.66 -5.07
CA PRO A 407 -23.51 3.24 -5.25
C PRO A 407 -22.79 2.62 -4.03
N PRO A 408 -22.76 1.28 -3.88
CA PRO A 408 -22.04 0.59 -2.80
C PRO A 408 -20.56 0.94 -2.75
N HIS A 409 -19.99 1.08 -1.55
CA HIS A 409 -18.57 1.39 -1.36
C HIS A 409 -17.80 0.21 -0.76
N VAL A 410 -16.57 -0.01 -1.26
CA VAL A 410 -15.63 -1.03 -0.80
C VAL A 410 -14.48 -0.34 -0.06
N HIS A 411 -14.12 -0.82 1.13
CA HIS A 411 -13.09 -0.26 2.00
C HIS A 411 -11.67 -0.54 1.47
N LYS A 412 -11.42 -1.74 0.95
CA LYS A 412 -10.16 -2.24 0.34
C LYS A 412 -8.94 -2.39 1.25
N ASP A 413 -8.83 -1.64 2.35
CA ASP A 413 -7.75 -1.82 3.36
C ASP A 413 -8.33 -2.16 4.74
N LEU A 414 -9.29 -3.10 4.81
CA LEU A 414 -9.79 -3.57 6.10
C LEU A 414 -8.75 -4.46 6.79
N LYS A 415 -8.39 -4.12 8.03
CA LYS A 415 -7.45 -4.85 8.89
C LYS A 415 -7.62 -4.45 10.35
N THR A 416 -7.09 -5.24 11.29
CA THR A 416 -7.20 -4.94 12.73
C THR A 416 -6.56 -3.61 13.15
N SER A 417 -5.53 -3.13 12.44
CA SER A 417 -4.95 -1.80 12.66
C SER A 417 -5.78 -0.63 12.07
N ASN A 418 -6.74 -0.92 11.20
CA ASN A 418 -7.73 0.03 10.66
C ASN A 418 -9.12 -0.14 11.32
N VAL A 419 -9.18 -0.81 12.47
CA VAL A 419 -10.35 -0.83 13.35
C VAL A 419 -9.95 -0.20 14.68
N LEU A 420 -10.64 0.87 15.07
CA LEU A 420 -10.45 1.55 16.34
C LEU A 420 -11.51 1.13 17.35
N LEU A 421 -11.18 1.20 18.64
CA LEU A 421 -12.11 0.94 19.74
C LEU A 421 -12.42 2.25 20.48
N ASP A 422 -13.70 2.60 20.59
CA ASP A 422 -14.14 3.76 21.39
C ASP A 422 -14.17 3.45 22.90
N GLY A 423 -14.62 4.40 23.71
CA GLY A 423 -14.64 4.29 25.17
C GLY A 423 -15.47 3.11 25.69
N ASP A 424 -16.50 2.68 24.95
CA ASP A 424 -17.41 1.59 25.31
C ASP A 424 -17.00 0.23 24.68
N PHE A 425 -15.77 0.17 24.14
CA PHE A 425 -15.23 -0.94 23.37
C PHE A 425 -16.08 -1.30 22.15
N ARG A 426 -16.73 -0.31 21.52
CA ARG A 426 -17.41 -0.48 20.23
C ARG A 426 -16.41 -0.26 19.10
N ALA A 427 -16.51 -1.07 18.05
CA ALA A 427 -15.58 -1.02 16.94
C ALA A 427 -15.98 0.04 15.90
N LYS A 428 -14.98 0.80 15.42
CA LYS A 428 -15.10 1.84 14.39
C LYS A 428 -14.09 1.59 13.28
N ILE A 429 -14.56 1.33 12.06
CA ILE A 429 -13.70 1.19 10.88
C ILE A 429 -13.10 2.56 10.52
N THR A 430 -11.81 2.61 10.19
CA THR A 430 -11.07 3.84 9.85
C THR A 430 -10.16 3.67 8.63
N ASN A 431 -9.55 4.76 8.17
CA ASN A 431 -8.63 4.84 7.02
C ASN A 431 -9.29 4.59 5.64
N PHE A 432 -10.22 5.48 5.27
CA PHE A 432 -10.99 5.41 4.04
C PHE A 432 -10.25 5.96 2.79
N ALA A 433 -8.97 6.32 2.92
CA ALA A 433 -8.13 6.85 1.84
C ALA A 433 -8.11 5.98 0.56
N MET A 434 -8.34 4.68 0.70
CA MET A 434 -8.28 3.69 -0.38
C MET A 434 -9.66 3.21 -0.86
N ALA A 435 -10.72 3.64 -0.17
CA ALA A 435 -12.08 3.21 -0.40
C ALA A 435 -12.65 3.83 -1.68
N ARG A 436 -13.51 3.09 -2.38
CA ARG A 436 -14.19 3.58 -3.59
C ARG A 436 -15.52 2.87 -3.82
N SER A 437 -16.33 3.46 -4.69
CA SER A 437 -17.54 2.84 -5.22
C SER A 437 -17.24 1.54 -6.00
N THR A 438 -18.16 0.58 -5.97
CA THR A 438 -18.21 -0.58 -6.87
C THR A 438 -18.57 -0.19 -8.31
N GLU A 439 -19.50 0.75 -8.45
CA GLU A 439 -19.83 1.41 -9.71
C GLU A 439 -18.87 2.59 -9.87
N GLY A 440 -17.78 2.39 -10.60
CA GLY A 440 -16.85 3.49 -10.85
C GLY A 440 -17.55 4.61 -11.62
N ARG A 441 -17.27 5.86 -11.24
CA ARG A 441 -17.67 7.04 -12.03
C ARG A 441 -16.93 7.02 -13.37
N GLU A 442 -17.50 7.67 -14.39
CA GLU A 442 -16.98 7.79 -15.76
C GLU A 442 -15.44 7.68 -15.85
N GLY A 443 -14.94 6.51 -16.25
CA GLY A 443 -13.50 6.21 -16.40
C GLY A 443 -12.90 5.23 -15.38
N GLU A 444 -13.51 5.00 -14.21
CA GLU A 444 -13.13 3.90 -13.31
C GLU A 444 -14.01 2.67 -13.55
N PHE A 445 -13.41 1.49 -13.74
CA PHE A 445 -14.12 0.21 -13.83
C PHE A 445 -14.14 -0.51 -12.47
N ALA A 446 -15.03 -1.49 -12.29
CA ALA A 446 -15.01 -2.41 -11.15
C ALA A 446 -13.66 -3.17 -11.05
N LEU A 447 -13.02 -3.43 -12.19
CA LEU A 447 -11.65 -3.94 -12.30
C LEU A 447 -10.66 -2.76 -12.21
N THR A 448 -9.59 -2.88 -11.41
CA THR A 448 -8.52 -1.88 -11.30
C THR A 448 -7.15 -2.45 -11.64
N ARG A 449 -6.38 -1.71 -12.43
CA ARG A 449 -4.96 -1.99 -12.70
C ARG A 449 -4.02 -1.59 -11.55
N HIS A 450 -4.53 -0.88 -10.56
CA HIS A 450 -3.78 -0.49 -9.35
C HIS A 450 -4.33 -1.28 -8.16
N ILE A 451 -3.60 -2.34 -7.81
CA ILE A 451 -3.85 -3.17 -6.63
C ILE A 451 -3.21 -2.46 -5.44
N VAL A 452 -4.03 -2.12 -4.45
CA VAL A 452 -3.63 -1.40 -3.25
C VAL A 452 -4.38 -1.96 -2.06
N GLY A 453 -3.64 -2.38 -1.03
CA GLY A 453 -4.17 -2.97 0.21
C GLY A 453 -3.06 -3.57 1.05
N THR A 454 -3.40 -4.14 2.20
CA THR A 454 -2.42 -4.79 3.08
C THR A 454 -2.22 -6.27 2.72
N LYS A 455 -0.95 -6.69 2.58
CA LYS A 455 -0.58 -8.09 2.30
C LYS A 455 -1.17 -9.02 3.37
N GLY A 456 -1.69 -10.17 2.94
CA GLY A 456 -2.40 -11.13 3.80
C GLY A 456 -3.89 -10.87 3.95
N TYR A 457 -4.39 -9.65 3.67
CA TYR A 457 -5.82 -9.31 3.72
C TYR A 457 -6.47 -9.20 2.33
N MET A 458 -5.67 -9.01 1.28
CA MET A 458 -6.16 -8.86 -0.08
C MET A 458 -6.74 -10.18 -0.61
N ALA A 459 -7.94 -10.09 -1.18
CA ALA A 459 -8.65 -11.23 -1.75
C ALA A 459 -7.97 -11.76 -3.03
N PRO A 460 -8.01 -13.07 -3.31
CA PRO A 460 -7.33 -13.68 -4.46
C PRO A 460 -7.75 -13.07 -5.80
N GLU A 461 -9.05 -12.86 -6.03
CA GLU A 461 -9.56 -12.24 -7.26
C GLU A 461 -9.10 -10.78 -7.44
N TYR A 462 -8.76 -10.10 -6.33
CA TYR A 462 -8.23 -8.74 -6.35
C TYR A 462 -6.75 -8.74 -6.72
N LEU A 463 -5.99 -9.74 -6.27
CA LEU A 463 -4.59 -9.93 -6.63
C LEU A 463 -4.42 -10.41 -8.08
N GLU A 464 -5.24 -11.37 -8.51
CA GLU A 464 -5.18 -11.99 -9.84
C GLU A 464 -5.76 -11.09 -10.95
N ASN A 465 -6.92 -10.47 -10.70
CA ASN A 465 -7.73 -9.82 -11.73
C ASN A 465 -8.02 -8.35 -11.43
N GLY A 466 -7.58 -7.81 -10.28
CA GLY A 466 -7.91 -6.44 -9.87
C GLY A 466 -9.40 -6.22 -9.57
N LEU A 467 -10.18 -7.28 -9.34
CA LEU A 467 -11.63 -7.19 -9.18
C LEU A 467 -12.00 -6.53 -7.84
N VAL A 468 -12.57 -5.33 -7.90
CA VAL A 468 -13.15 -4.64 -6.74
C VAL A 468 -14.64 -4.92 -6.69
N SER A 469 -15.05 -5.64 -5.65
CA SER A 469 -16.45 -5.85 -5.28
C SER A 469 -16.57 -5.82 -3.76
N THR A 470 -17.79 -5.76 -3.23
CA THR A 470 -18.06 -5.88 -1.79
C THR A 470 -17.48 -7.18 -1.19
N LYS A 471 -17.34 -8.24 -1.99
CA LYS A 471 -16.77 -9.53 -1.60
C LYS A 471 -15.26 -9.48 -1.29
N LEU A 472 -14.56 -8.43 -1.72
CA LEU A 472 -13.16 -8.16 -1.35
C LEU A 472 -13.07 -7.88 0.17
N ASP A 473 -13.91 -6.97 0.67
CA ASP A 473 -13.96 -6.66 2.11
C ASP A 473 -14.46 -7.86 2.92
N VAL A 474 -15.34 -8.72 2.37
CA VAL A 474 -15.78 -9.97 3.02
C VAL A 474 -14.59 -10.91 3.25
N TYR A 475 -13.67 -11.05 2.28
CA TYR A 475 -12.45 -11.84 2.45
C TYR A 475 -11.55 -11.23 3.52
N ALA A 476 -11.29 -9.92 3.45
CA ALA A 476 -10.49 -9.20 4.45
C ALA A 476 -11.10 -9.29 5.86
N PHE A 477 -12.43 -9.33 5.97
CA PHE A 477 -13.15 -9.57 7.23
C PHE A 477 -12.93 -11.00 7.74
N GLY A 478 -12.91 -12.01 6.85
CA GLY A 478 -12.52 -13.37 7.21
C GLY A 478 -11.10 -13.47 7.78
N VAL A 479 -10.15 -12.72 7.22
CA VAL A 479 -8.77 -12.62 7.74
C VAL A 479 -8.73 -11.89 9.09
N LEU A 480 -9.43 -10.76 9.22
CA LEU A 480 -9.57 -10.02 10.48
C LEU A 480 -10.14 -10.91 11.60
N LEU A 481 -11.13 -11.74 11.28
CA LEU A 481 -11.71 -12.70 12.23
C LEU A 481 -10.70 -13.78 12.66
N LEU A 482 -9.83 -14.25 11.78
CA LEU A 482 -8.75 -15.18 12.16
C LEU A 482 -7.84 -14.57 13.23
N GLU A 483 -7.40 -13.32 13.04
CA GLU A 483 -6.59 -12.62 14.03
C GLU A 483 -7.34 -12.48 15.36
N VAL A 484 -8.62 -12.07 15.29
CA VAL A 484 -9.50 -11.89 16.46
C VAL A 484 -9.68 -13.18 17.27
N ILE A 485 -9.83 -14.35 16.64
CA ILE A 485 -10.03 -15.63 17.38
C ILE A 485 -8.73 -16.33 17.77
N THR A 486 -7.65 -16.20 16.98
CA THR A 486 -6.39 -16.93 17.22
C THR A 486 -5.37 -16.14 18.03
N GLY A 487 -5.42 -14.81 17.98
CA GLY A 487 -4.37 -13.94 18.52
C GLY A 487 -3.11 -13.83 17.64
N LYS A 488 -3.12 -14.34 16.40
CA LYS A 488 -1.96 -14.35 15.49
C LYS A 488 -2.15 -13.39 14.33
N GLU A 489 -1.08 -12.72 13.90
CA GLU A 489 -1.12 -11.84 12.73
C GLU A 489 -1.41 -12.61 11.44
N ALA A 490 -2.11 -11.98 10.49
CA ALA A 490 -2.46 -12.56 9.20
C ALA A 490 -1.25 -13.14 8.46
N THR A 491 -0.10 -12.46 8.51
CA THR A 491 1.17 -12.85 7.87
C THR A 491 1.63 -14.26 8.26
N ALA A 492 1.45 -14.66 9.53
CA ALA A 492 1.87 -15.95 10.06
C ALA A 492 1.09 -17.15 9.46
N PHE A 493 -0.04 -16.91 8.80
CA PHE A 493 -0.82 -17.94 8.09
C PHE A 493 -0.39 -18.15 6.63
N TYR A 494 0.49 -17.30 6.10
CA TYR A 494 0.95 -17.35 4.71
C TYR A 494 2.48 -17.52 4.55
N SER A 495 3.24 -17.53 5.66
CA SER A 495 4.71 -17.55 5.65
C SER A 495 5.35 -18.91 5.94
N ASP A 496 4.56 -19.95 6.17
CA ASP A 496 5.02 -21.26 6.63
C ASP A 496 4.67 -22.34 5.59
N GLU A 497 5.70 -22.88 4.94
CA GLU A 497 5.61 -23.88 3.86
C GLU A 497 4.95 -25.21 4.29
N HIS A 498 4.75 -25.41 5.60
CA HIS A 498 4.10 -26.60 6.16
C HIS A 498 2.69 -26.33 6.74
N ASN A 499 2.17 -25.10 6.66
CA ASN A 499 0.94 -24.68 7.36
C ASN A 499 -0.13 -24.12 6.41
N ASN A 500 -0.77 -25.02 5.64
CA ASN A 500 -1.93 -24.64 4.82
C ASN A 500 -3.12 -24.23 5.72
N LEU A 501 -3.43 -22.94 5.74
CA LEU A 501 -4.59 -22.37 6.44
C LEU A 501 -5.91 -23.06 6.06
N SER A 502 -6.06 -23.47 4.79
CA SER A 502 -7.26 -24.18 4.31
C SER A 502 -7.45 -25.52 5.01
N ASP A 503 -6.37 -26.24 5.30
CA ASP A 503 -6.44 -27.57 5.93
C ASP A 503 -6.77 -27.44 7.42
N ARG A 504 -6.19 -26.43 8.11
CA ARG A 504 -6.53 -26.10 9.50
C ARG A 504 -7.99 -25.67 9.66
N LEU A 505 -8.51 -24.88 8.72
CA LEU A 505 -9.93 -24.49 8.69
C LEU A 505 -10.84 -25.70 8.40
N SER A 506 -10.50 -26.53 7.41
CA SER A 506 -11.27 -27.72 7.04
C SER A 506 -11.32 -28.74 8.18
N ASN A 507 -10.21 -28.95 8.89
CA ASN A 507 -10.15 -29.79 10.08
C ASN A 507 -11.14 -29.34 11.19
N VAL A 508 -11.34 -28.04 11.40
CA VAL A 508 -12.37 -27.53 12.34
C VAL A 508 -13.79 -27.73 11.80
N VAL A 509 -14.00 -27.59 10.48
CA VAL A 509 -15.30 -27.79 9.85
C VAL A 509 -15.77 -29.23 10.00
N GLU A 510 -14.85 -30.19 9.81
CA GLU A 510 -15.04 -31.64 9.86
C GLU A 510 -15.07 -32.17 11.31
N ASN A 511 -14.00 -31.93 12.09
CA ASN A 511 -13.80 -32.51 13.42
C ASN A 511 -14.30 -31.62 14.57
N GLY A 512 -14.90 -30.46 14.25
CA GLY A 512 -15.55 -29.58 15.23
C GLY A 512 -14.61 -29.09 16.32
N LYS A 513 -14.96 -29.39 17.58
CA LYS A 513 -14.20 -28.92 18.76
C LYS A 513 -12.76 -29.42 18.80
N GLU A 514 -12.51 -30.64 18.33
CA GLU A 514 -11.16 -31.22 18.35
C GLU A 514 -10.22 -30.48 17.37
N GLY A 515 -10.75 -30.08 16.21
CA GLY A 515 -10.00 -29.26 15.26
C GLY A 515 -9.58 -27.89 15.84
N LEU A 516 -10.34 -27.30 16.77
CA LEU A 516 -10.02 -25.99 17.35
C LEU A 516 -8.67 -25.97 18.09
N LYS A 517 -8.26 -27.10 18.68
CA LYS A 517 -6.97 -27.23 19.39
C LYS A 517 -5.75 -26.97 18.50
N HIS A 518 -5.91 -27.15 17.19
CA HIS A 518 -4.88 -26.89 16.19
C HIS A 518 -4.98 -25.48 15.57
N LEU A 519 -6.04 -24.72 15.86
CA LEU A 519 -6.27 -23.37 15.32
C LEU A 519 -6.02 -22.26 16.35
N ILE A 520 -6.56 -22.42 17.56
CA ILE A 520 -6.53 -21.44 18.66
C ILE A 520 -5.45 -21.84 19.68
N GLU A 521 -4.70 -20.87 20.20
CA GLU A 521 -3.63 -21.18 21.15
C GLU A 521 -4.13 -21.63 22.54
N PRO A 522 -3.40 -22.51 23.25
CA PRO A 522 -3.73 -22.94 24.61
C PRO A 522 -3.96 -21.79 25.60
N SER A 523 -3.25 -20.66 25.44
CA SER A 523 -3.42 -19.45 26.28
C SER A 523 -4.81 -18.79 26.16
N MET A 524 -5.60 -19.18 25.15
CA MET A 524 -6.96 -18.73 24.92
C MET A 524 -8.02 -19.80 25.25
N LEU A 525 -7.62 -21.06 25.50
CA LEU A 525 -8.51 -22.23 25.39
C LEU A 525 -9.57 -22.37 26.48
N GLU A 526 -9.42 -21.71 27.63
CA GLU A 526 -10.25 -21.95 28.82
C GLU A 526 -11.46 -21.01 28.96
N ASN A 527 -11.60 -19.99 28.09
CA ASN A 527 -12.57 -18.90 28.27
C ASN A 527 -13.45 -18.59 27.03
N TYR A 528 -13.87 -19.63 26.29
CA TYR A 528 -14.88 -19.49 25.23
C TYR A 528 -15.81 -20.71 25.09
N PRO A 529 -17.07 -20.51 24.65
CA PRO A 529 -17.98 -21.58 24.26
C PRO A 529 -17.55 -22.23 22.94
N ALA A 530 -16.93 -23.42 23.02
CA ALA A 530 -16.33 -24.11 21.88
C ALA A 530 -17.30 -24.37 20.70
N GLU A 531 -18.58 -24.64 20.98
CA GLU A 531 -19.63 -24.76 19.97
C GLU A 531 -19.77 -23.50 19.11
N LEU A 532 -19.76 -22.31 19.74
CA LEU A 532 -19.86 -21.04 19.03
C LEU A 532 -18.54 -20.71 18.31
N ALA A 533 -17.39 -21.11 18.86
CA ALA A 533 -16.11 -21.00 18.17
C ALA A 533 -16.07 -21.82 16.87
N VAL A 534 -16.62 -23.04 16.84
CA VAL A 534 -16.78 -23.81 15.58
C VAL A 534 -17.68 -23.07 14.58
N VAL A 535 -18.76 -22.43 15.02
CA VAL A 535 -19.62 -21.63 14.14
C VAL A 535 -18.89 -20.41 13.56
N VAL A 536 -18.10 -19.70 14.37
CA VAL A 536 -17.26 -18.58 13.90
C VAL A 536 -16.22 -19.05 12.87
N VAL A 537 -15.55 -20.19 13.12
CA VAL A 537 -14.59 -20.76 12.16
C VAL A 537 -15.26 -21.20 10.85
N ARG A 538 -16.49 -21.71 10.89
CA ARG A 538 -17.29 -22.00 9.70
C ARG A 538 -17.61 -20.74 8.90
N LEU A 539 -17.95 -19.63 9.57
CA LEU A 539 -18.14 -18.32 8.91
C LEU A 539 -16.83 -17.80 8.28
N ILE A 540 -15.69 -17.92 8.98
CA ILE A 540 -14.36 -17.59 8.44
C ILE A 540 -14.08 -18.37 7.15
N ASN A 541 -14.26 -19.70 7.17
CA ASN A 541 -14.05 -20.55 5.99
C ASN A 541 -14.97 -20.19 4.81
N SER A 542 -16.18 -19.69 5.09
CA SER A 542 -17.09 -19.17 4.07
C SER A 542 -16.67 -17.81 3.52
N CYS A 543 -16.13 -16.92 4.38
CA CYS A 543 -15.59 -15.62 3.95
C CYS A 543 -14.31 -15.76 3.12
N LEU A 544 -13.49 -16.77 3.39
CA LEU A 544 -12.19 -17.01 2.73
C LEU A 544 -12.28 -17.89 1.47
N LYS A 545 -13.49 -18.15 0.93
CA LYS A 545 -13.64 -18.91 -0.32
C LYS A 545 -12.94 -18.20 -1.49
N GLN A 546 -12.23 -18.99 -2.31
CA GLN A 546 -11.58 -18.51 -3.53
C GLN A 546 -12.57 -17.79 -4.45
N ASN A 547 -13.66 -18.46 -4.84
CA ASN A 547 -14.74 -17.85 -5.61
C ASN A 547 -15.47 -16.76 -4.77
N PRO A 548 -15.48 -15.48 -5.19
CA PRO A 548 -16.12 -14.39 -4.46
C PRO A 548 -17.64 -14.56 -4.32
N THR A 549 -18.31 -15.18 -5.29
CA THR A 549 -19.77 -15.38 -5.27
C THR A 549 -20.19 -16.44 -4.25
N ALA A 550 -19.27 -17.32 -3.84
CA ALA A 550 -19.49 -18.33 -2.80
C ALA A 550 -19.31 -17.80 -1.36
N ARG A 551 -18.85 -16.54 -1.20
CA ARG A 551 -18.76 -15.87 0.10
C ARG A 551 -20.14 -15.31 0.49
N PRO A 552 -20.53 -15.31 1.77
CA PRO A 552 -21.81 -14.72 2.21
C PRO A 552 -21.86 -13.20 1.99
N ALA A 553 -23.05 -12.60 2.04
CA ALA A 553 -23.22 -11.15 2.13
C ALA A 553 -23.01 -10.64 3.57
N MET A 554 -22.73 -9.34 3.74
CA MET A 554 -22.44 -8.77 5.06
C MET A 554 -23.64 -8.76 6.01
N ASP A 555 -24.87 -8.71 5.48
CA ASP A 555 -26.10 -8.82 6.28
C ASP A 555 -26.29 -10.23 6.84
N GLU A 556 -26.00 -11.28 6.07
CA GLU A 556 -25.98 -12.68 6.55
C GLU A 556 -24.96 -12.87 7.69
N ILE A 557 -23.78 -12.25 7.55
CA ILE A 557 -22.72 -12.22 8.57
C ILE A 557 -23.23 -11.49 9.82
N VAL A 558 -23.82 -10.30 9.69
CA VAL A 558 -24.38 -9.52 10.82
C VAL A 558 -25.47 -10.31 11.55
N GLN A 559 -26.38 -10.96 10.84
CA GLN A 559 -27.39 -11.83 11.47
C GLN A 559 -26.76 -13.00 12.23
N SER A 560 -25.71 -13.60 11.66
CA SER A 560 -25.01 -14.73 12.28
C SER A 560 -24.27 -14.30 13.55
N PHE A 561 -23.51 -13.20 13.51
CA PHE A 561 -22.84 -12.65 14.69
C PHE A 561 -23.81 -12.14 15.76
N SER A 562 -24.97 -11.61 15.36
CA SER A 562 -26.03 -11.22 16.31
C SER A 562 -26.51 -12.43 17.12
N ARG A 563 -26.79 -13.56 16.46
CA ARG A 563 -27.16 -14.82 17.15
C ARG A 563 -26.03 -15.34 18.04
N ILE A 564 -24.79 -15.32 17.56
CA ILE A 564 -23.61 -15.76 18.32
C ILE A 564 -23.40 -14.88 19.56
N LEU A 565 -23.60 -13.56 19.47
CA LEU A 565 -23.47 -12.64 20.61
C LEU A 565 -24.55 -12.87 21.68
N THR A 566 -25.79 -13.15 21.26
CA THR A 566 -26.89 -13.53 22.16
C THR A 566 -26.55 -14.83 22.90
N SER A 567 -26.16 -15.89 22.17
CA SER A 567 -25.78 -17.18 22.76
C SER A 567 -24.52 -17.09 23.65
N SER A 568 -23.55 -16.25 23.29
CA SER A 568 -22.37 -15.99 24.12
C SER A 568 -22.76 -15.31 25.43
N SER A 569 -23.67 -14.34 25.38
CA SER A 569 -24.17 -13.66 26.59
C SER A 569 -24.95 -14.60 27.52
N THR A 570 -25.71 -15.56 26.98
CA THR A 570 -26.35 -16.60 27.81
C THR A 570 -25.33 -17.57 28.41
N TRP A 571 -24.26 -17.89 27.67
CA TRP A 571 -23.18 -18.73 28.18
C TRP A 571 -22.43 -18.05 29.34
N ASP A 572 -22.04 -16.78 29.20
CA ASP A 572 -21.40 -15.99 30.26
C ASP A 572 -22.23 -15.91 31.55
N LEU A 573 -23.57 -15.79 31.42
CA LEU A 573 -24.47 -15.79 32.58
C LEU A 573 -24.50 -17.17 33.25
N SER A 574 -24.53 -18.24 32.47
CA SER A 574 -24.55 -19.61 32.99
C SER A 574 -23.23 -20.01 33.67
N SER A 575 -22.09 -19.62 33.09
CA SER A 575 -20.76 -19.89 33.66
C SER A 575 -20.59 -19.14 34.98
N ASN A 576 -20.84 -17.83 35.01
CA ASN A 576 -20.79 -17.02 36.23
C ASN A 576 -21.71 -17.56 37.35
N MET A 577 -22.91 -18.02 37.00
CA MET A 577 -23.82 -18.61 38.00
C MET A 577 -23.30 -19.95 38.53
N SER A 578 -22.67 -20.80 37.69
CA SER A 578 -22.03 -22.04 38.15
C SER A 578 -20.84 -21.80 39.09
N TRP A 579 -20.01 -20.77 38.82
CA TRP A 579 -18.93 -20.33 39.72
C TRP A 579 -19.47 -19.78 41.05
N SER A 580 -20.62 -19.09 41.04
CA SER A 580 -21.24 -18.60 42.27
C SER A 580 -21.77 -19.74 43.15
N GLN A 581 -22.27 -20.84 42.57
CA GLN A 581 -22.76 -21.98 43.35
C GLN A 581 -21.64 -22.85 43.91
N THR A 582 -20.55 -23.07 43.16
CA THR A 582 -19.40 -23.84 43.67
C THR A 582 -18.67 -23.11 44.81
N SER A 583 -18.61 -21.77 44.78
CA SER A 583 -18.02 -20.98 45.87
C SER A 583 -18.89 -20.90 47.13
N THR A 584 -20.21 -21.06 47.02
CA THR A 584 -21.10 -21.21 48.20
C THR A 584 -21.20 -22.64 48.74
N GLY A 585 -20.65 -23.63 48.03
CA GLY A 585 -20.65 -25.04 48.45
C GLY A 585 -19.47 -25.46 49.32
N SER A 586 -18.54 -24.54 49.61
CA SER A 586 -17.32 -24.76 50.40
C SER A 586 -17.27 -23.82 51.60
N SER A 587 -18.16 -24.03 52.57
CA SER A 587 -18.20 -23.35 53.88
C SER A 587 -18.60 -24.33 54.96
#